data_AF-A0A7C2J2E2-F1
#
_entry.id   AF-A0A7C2J2E2-F1
#
_cell.length_a   1.000
_cell.length_b   1.000
_cell.length_c   1.000
_cell.angle_alpha   90.00
_cell.angle_beta   90.00
_cell.angle_gamma   90.00
#
_symmetry.space_group_name_H-M   'P 1'
#
loop_
_entity.id
_entity.type
_entity.pdbx_description
1 polymer ?
#
loop_
_entity_poly.entity_id
_entity_poly.type
_entity_poly.pdbx_seq_one_letter_code
_entity_poly.pdbx_strand_id
1 'polypeptide(L)'
;MRKRTLCASGLAVAALATLTFAAQPQDGAKAPEKQMQAEAHYELGVMYHERVFESLDQAIAEYEKAVKLKPEYAEAHFNLALSYHTKAKLGTDDKTLYRKALAEYKLYLKYSPNGDLAAKAKQNIKAVEARLRP
;
A
#
# COMPACT_ATOMS: atom_id res chain seq x y z
N MET A 1 -11.93 41.53 -57.35
CA MET A 1 -13.11 41.22 -58.20
C MET A 1 -13.13 39.72 -58.51
N ARG A 2 -14.30 39.14 -58.85
CA ARG A 2 -14.51 37.70 -59.09
C ARG A 2 -14.06 37.23 -60.48
N LYS A 3 -13.55 35.99 -60.59
CA LYS A 3 -13.96 34.92 -61.56
C LYS A 3 -13.68 33.56 -60.88
N ARG A 4 -14.67 32.79 -60.43
CA ARG A 4 -15.67 31.94 -61.12
C ARG A 4 -15.14 30.54 -61.52
N THR A 5 -15.71 29.56 -60.84
CA THR A 5 -15.73 28.09 -61.04
C THR A 5 -16.16 27.64 -62.44
N LEU A 6 -15.75 26.42 -62.85
CA LEU A 6 -16.68 25.32 -63.18
C LEU A 6 -16.03 23.92 -63.23
N CYS A 7 -16.86 22.89 -63.00
CA CYS A 7 -16.59 21.45 -63.21
C CYS A 7 -16.51 21.12 -64.73
N ALA A 8 -16.26 19.90 -65.24
CA ALA A 8 -16.13 18.54 -64.66
C ALA A 8 -15.10 17.74 -65.52
N SER A 9 -15.09 16.42 -65.77
CA SER A 9 -15.89 15.22 -65.41
C SER A 9 -15.15 13.95 -65.87
N GLY A 10 -15.41 12.79 -65.24
CA GLY A 10 -15.27 11.47 -65.90
C GLY A 10 -14.29 10.48 -65.27
N LEU A 11 -14.78 9.29 -64.93
CA LEU A 11 -13.99 8.14 -64.49
C LEU A 11 -13.25 7.47 -65.66
N ALA A 12 -12.05 6.93 -65.41
CA ALA A 12 -11.50 5.80 -66.16
C ALA A 12 -10.61 4.92 -65.26
N VAL A 13 -10.98 3.64 -65.18
CA VAL A 13 -10.60 2.62 -64.19
C VAL A 13 -9.20 2.00 -64.40
N ALA A 14 -8.57 1.60 -63.28
CA ALA A 14 -7.54 0.55 -63.07
C ALA A 14 -6.08 0.71 -63.57
N ALA A 15 -5.15 0.73 -62.59
CA ALA A 15 -4.14 -0.34 -62.42
C ALA A 15 -3.46 -0.31 -61.02
N LEU A 16 -3.79 -1.29 -60.18
CA LEU A 16 -2.93 -1.97 -59.19
C LEU A 16 -1.90 -1.15 -58.36
N ALA A 17 -2.34 -0.65 -57.20
CA ALA A 17 -1.53 -0.62 -55.97
C ALA A 17 -2.46 -0.82 -54.76
N THR A 18 -2.74 -2.07 -54.41
CA THR A 18 -3.68 -2.42 -53.33
C THR A 18 -3.06 -2.20 -51.94
N LEU A 19 -3.04 -0.94 -51.50
CA LEU A 19 -2.94 -0.61 -50.07
C LEU A 19 -4.34 -0.40 -49.49
N THR A 20 -5.12 -1.49 -49.51
CA THR A 20 -6.19 -1.65 -48.53
C THR A 20 -5.56 -1.72 -47.15
N PHE A 21 -5.51 -0.59 -46.45
CA PHE A 21 -5.43 -0.61 -44.98
C PHE A 21 -6.79 -1.05 -44.44
N ALA A 22 -7.13 -2.30 -44.74
CA ALA A 22 -8.17 -3.02 -44.03
C ALA A 22 -7.75 -3.02 -42.56
N ALA A 23 -8.63 -2.55 -41.69
CA ALA A 23 -8.45 -2.69 -40.26
C ALA A 23 -8.11 -4.16 -39.98
N GLN A 24 -6.90 -4.41 -39.48
CA GLN A 24 -6.53 -5.75 -39.04
C GLN A 24 -7.56 -6.15 -37.98
N PRO A 25 -8.28 -7.27 -38.13
CA PRO A 25 -9.01 -7.82 -37.01
C PRO A 25 -7.99 -8.09 -35.90
N GLN A 26 -8.22 -7.50 -34.73
CA GLN A 26 -7.42 -7.77 -33.53
C GLN A 26 -7.82 -9.16 -33.00
N ASP A 27 -7.37 -10.20 -33.71
CA ASP A 27 -7.53 -11.61 -33.36
C ASP A 27 -6.70 -11.94 -32.11
N GLY A 28 -7.13 -11.40 -30.96
CA GLY A 28 -6.37 -11.44 -29.70
C GLY A 28 -7.05 -10.83 -28.48
N ALA A 29 -8.32 -10.39 -28.56
CA ALA A 29 -9.03 -9.64 -27.51
C ALA A 29 -9.35 -10.40 -26.19
N LYS A 30 -8.60 -11.45 -25.84
CA LYS A 30 -8.64 -12.15 -24.54
C LYS A 30 -7.46 -11.79 -23.62
N ALA A 31 -6.45 -11.07 -24.11
CA ALA A 31 -5.37 -10.52 -23.31
C ALA A 31 -5.73 -9.22 -22.55
N PRO A 32 -6.34 -8.19 -23.16
CA PRO A 32 -6.52 -6.89 -22.48
C PRO A 32 -7.51 -6.96 -21.32
N GLU A 33 -8.55 -7.78 -21.41
CA GLU A 33 -9.53 -7.94 -20.31
C GLU A 33 -8.90 -8.60 -19.07
N LYS A 34 -8.07 -9.64 -19.26
CA LYS A 34 -7.31 -10.25 -18.16
C LYS A 34 -6.25 -9.32 -17.59
N GLN A 35 -5.63 -8.49 -18.43
CA GLN A 35 -4.67 -7.49 -17.98
C GLN A 35 -5.37 -6.42 -17.13
N MET A 36 -6.46 -5.80 -17.61
CA MET A 36 -7.25 -4.84 -16.84
C MET A 36 -7.81 -5.45 -15.55
N GLN A 37 -8.22 -6.73 -15.56
CA GLN A 37 -8.65 -7.43 -14.35
C GLN A 37 -7.50 -7.64 -13.36
N ALA A 38 -6.30 -7.98 -13.83
CA ALA A 38 -5.11 -8.11 -12.98
C ALA A 38 -4.68 -6.76 -12.40
N GLU A 39 -4.69 -5.69 -13.19
CA GLU A 39 -4.45 -4.31 -12.77
C GLU A 39 -5.48 -3.88 -11.71
N ALA A 40 -6.77 -4.11 -11.94
CA ALA A 40 -7.82 -3.79 -10.95
C ALA A 40 -7.68 -4.57 -9.63
N HIS A 41 -7.27 -5.85 -9.66
CA HIS A 41 -6.99 -6.61 -8.45
C HIS A 41 -5.69 -6.18 -7.75
N TYR A 42 -4.69 -5.73 -8.51
CA TYR A 42 -3.46 -5.14 -7.96
C TYR A 42 -3.75 -3.82 -7.23
N GLU A 43 -4.47 -2.89 -7.86
CA GLU A 43 -4.86 -1.61 -7.25
C GLU A 43 -5.73 -1.82 -5.99
N LEU A 44 -6.66 -2.78 -6.02
CA LEU A 44 -7.42 -3.16 -4.83
C LEU A 44 -6.52 -3.69 -3.70
N GLY A 45 -5.46 -4.43 -4.03
CA GLY A 45 -4.43 -4.85 -3.08
C GLY A 45 -3.67 -3.68 -2.47
N VAL A 46 -3.29 -2.69 -3.28
CA VAL A 46 -2.66 -1.43 -2.81
C VAL A 46 -3.60 -0.69 -1.85
N MET A 47 -4.87 -0.50 -2.22
CA MET A 47 -5.87 0.16 -1.35
C MET A 47 -6.04 -0.55 0.00
N TYR A 48 -6.03 -1.89 0.04
CA TYR A 48 -6.10 -2.63 1.30
C TYR A 48 -4.83 -2.47 2.14
N HIS A 49 -3.64 -2.46 1.53
CA HIS A 49 -2.40 -2.18 2.24
C HIS A 49 -2.40 -0.76 2.83
N GLU A 50 -2.76 0.27 2.06
CA GLU A 50 -2.80 1.67 2.52
C GLU A 50 -3.74 1.86 3.72
N ARG A 51 -4.94 1.27 3.67
CA ARG A 51 -5.88 1.29 4.81
C ARG A 51 -5.31 0.65 6.08
N VAL A 52 -4.47 -0.38 5.97
CA VAL A 52 -3.80 -0.98 7.13
C VAL A 52 -2.76 -0.01 7.72
N PHE A 53 -2.00 0.70 6.89
CA PHE A 53 -1.06 1.72 7.37
C PHE A 53 -1.78 2.90 8.05
N GLU A 54 -2.85 3.42 7.45
CA GLU A 54 -3.65 4.50 8.04
C GLU A 54 -4.24 4.08 9.40
N SER A 55 -4.81 2.87 9.47
CA SER A 55 -5.35 2.32 10.72
C SER A 55 -4.28 2.19 11.81
N LEU A 56 -3.04 1.84 11.45
CA LEU A 56 -1.92 1.79 12.39
C LEU A 56 -1.52 3.17 12.90
N ASP A 57 -1.52 4.20 12.04
CA ASP A 57 -1.22 5.58 12.46
C ASP A 57 -2.31 6.17 13.36
N GLN A 58 -3.58 5.93 13.05
CA GLN A 58 -4.70 6.31 13.92
C GLN A 58 -4.61 5.62 15.29
N ALA A 59 -4.33 4.30 15.30
CA ALA A 59 -4.13 3.55 16.55
C ALA A 59 -2.94 4.07 17.37
N ILE A 60 -1.80 4.39 16.72
CA ILE A 60 -0.64 5.00 17.39
C ILE A 60 -1.05 6.33 18.03
N ALA A 61 -1.75 7.20 17.30
CA ALA A 61 -2.16 8.52 17.81
C ALA A 61 -3.08 8.42 19.04
N GLU A 62 -4.06 7.51 19.05
CA GLU A 62 -4.94 7.33 20.21
C GLU A 62 -4.23 6.68 21.41
N TYR A 63 -3.36 5.68 21.18
CA TYR A 63 -2.58 5.12 22.29
C TYR A 63 -1.56 6.12 22.86
N GLU A 64 -0.98 6.99 22.02
CA GLU A 64 -0.14 8.09 22.49
C GLU A 64 -0.90 9.08 23.39
N LYS A 65 -2.17 9.39 23.07
CA LYS A 65 -3.03 10.17 23.98
C LYS A 65 -3.28 9.42 25.28
N ALA A 66 -3.59 8.12 25.20
CA ALA A 66 -3.85 7.29 26.38
C ALA A 66 -2.67 7.26 27.36
N VAL A 67 -1.43 7.06 26.88
CA VAL A 67 -0.24 7.07 27.75
C VAL A 67 0.16 8.48 28.22
N LYS A 68 -0.20 9.54 27.50
CA LYS A 68 -0.06 10.93 27.98
C LYS A 68 -1.05 11.26 29.11
N LEU A 69 -2.27 10.74 29.05
CA LEU A 69 -3.31 10.93 30.06
C LEU A 69 -3.12 10.04 31.30
N LYS A 70 -2.59 8.82 31.12
CA LYS A 70 -2.28 7.88 32.20
C LYS A 70 -0.95 7.16 31.91
N PRO A 71 0.20 7.71 32.36
CA PRO A 71 1.54 7.17 32.10
C PRO A 71 1.83 5.79 32.68
N GLU A 72 0.94 5.24 33.52
CA GLU A 72 1.03 3.89 34.09
C GLU A 72 0.06 2.90 33.41
N TYR A 73 -0.63 3.30 32.33
CA TYR A 73 -1.59 2.43 31.64
C TYR A 73 -0.86 1.36 30.79
N ALA A 74 -0.49 0.26 31.46
CA ALA A 74 0.29 -0.82 30.90
C ALA A 74 -0.27 -1.33 29.55
N GLU A 75 -1.57 -1.60 29.47
CA GLU A 75 -2.21 -2.13 28.26
C GLU A 75 -2.10 -1.16 27.07
N ALA A 76 -2.14 0.16 27.32
CA ALA A 76 -1.90 1.16 26.28
C ALA A 76 -0.44 1.15 25.79
N HIS A 77 0.54 1.03 26.70
CA HIS A 77 1.95 0.84 26.33
C HIS A 77 2.16 -0.44 25.49
N PHE A 78 1.53 -1.56 25.87
CA PHE A 78 1.63 -2.80 25.09
C PHE A 78 1.08 -2.65 23.67
N ASN A 79 -0.10 -2.03 23.52
CA ASN A 79 -0.74 -1.86 22.22
C ASN A 79 -0.03 -0.80 21.36
N LEU A 80 0.46 0.29 21.94
CA LEU A 80 1.32 1.27 21.27
C LEU A 80 2.60 0.60 20.74
N ALA A 81 3.25 -0.24 21.56
CA ALA A 81 4.41 -1.02 21.15
C ALA A 81 4.10 -1.98 19.99
N LEU A 82 2.93 -2.63 20.02
CA LEU A 82 2.48 -3.54 18.97
C LEU A 82 2.16 -2.81 17.66
N SER A 83 1.51 -1.65 17.70
CA SER A 83 1.28 -0.83 16.51
C SER A 83 2.59 -0.34 15.91
N TYR A 84 3.53 0.15 16.73
CA TYR A 84 4.86 0.55 16.26
C TYR A 84 5.66 -0.60 15.64
N HIS A 85 5.67 -1.78 16.28
CA HIS A 85 6.31 -2.99 15.74
C HIS A 85 5.67 -3.42 14.41
N THR A 86 4.33 -3.42 14.34
CA THR A 86 3.60 -3.84 13.14
C THR A 86 3.87 -2.87 11.98
N LYS A 87 3.83 -1.55 12.23
CA LYS A 87 4.14 -0.54 11.21
C LYS A 87 5.60 -0.65 10.72
N ALA A 88 6.56 -0.88 11.62
CA ALA A 88 7.95 -1.11 11.25
C ALA A 88 8.12 -2.31 10.32
N LYS A 89 7.45 -3.42 10.65
CA LYS A 89 7.53 -4.70 9.92
C LYS A 89 6.81 -4.68 8.56
N LEU A 90 5.70 -3.95 8.44
CA LEU A 90 4.96 -3.82 7.17
C LEU A 90 5.62 -2.81 6.23
N GLY A 91 6.26 -1.77 6.77
CA GLY A 91 7.04 -0.79 6.01
C GLY A 91 8.45 -1.28 5.67
N THR A 92 9.37 -0.34 5.53
CA THR A 92 10.77 -0.55 5.10
C THR A 92 11.72 -1.04 6.22
N ASP A 93 11.22 -1.85 7.15
CA ASP A 93 11.99 -2.34 8.32
C ASP A 93 12.56 -1.20 9.21
N ASP A 94 11.78 -0.13 9.41
CA ASP A 94 12.26 1.11 10.04
C ASP A 94 12.74 0.89 11.48
N LYS A 95 14.09 0.89 11.65
CA LYS A 95 14.79 0.77 12.93
C LYS A 95 14.37 1.85 13.95
N THR A 96 13.81 2.97 13.52
CA THR A 96 13.25 4.02 14.42
C THR A 96 11.95 3.57 15.07
N LEU A 97 11.02 3.03 14.29
CA LEU A 97 9.76 2.47 14.81
C LEU A 97 10.02 1.24 15.70
N TYR A 98 10.99 0.40 15.34
CA TYR A 98 11.46 -0.68 16.21
C TYR A 98 12.00 -0.20 17.56
N ARG A 99 12.80 0.89 17.59
CA ARG A 99 13.27 1.50 18.85
C ARG A 99 12.10 2.02 19.71
N LYS A 100 11.11 2.67 19.10
CA LYS A 100 9.88 3.09 19.80
C LYS A 100 9.14 1.88 20.39
N ALA A 101 8.88 0.84 19.59
CA ALA A 101 8.24 -0.39 20.07
C ALA A 101 8.98 -1.02 21.25
N LEU A 102 10.32 -1.08 21.21
CA LEU A 102 11.15 -1.61 22.28
C LEU A 102 11.04 -0.80 23.58
N ALA A 103 10.96 0.52 23.50
CA ALA A 103 10.76 1.39 24.66
C ALA A 103 9.38 1.15 25.31
N GLU A 104 8.33 1.12 24.49
CA GLU A 104 6.95 0.93 24.96
C GLU A 104 6.71 -0.47 25.56
N TYR A 105 7.27 -1.55 24.98
CA TYR A 105 7.22 -2.87 25.62
C TYR A 105 7.96 -2.91 26.98
N LYS A 106 9.03 -2.15 27.14
CA LYS A 106 9.75 -2.03 28.41
C LYS A 106 8.93 -1.25 29.45
N LEU A 107 8.17 -0.23 29.03
CA LEU A 107 7.21 0.47 29.90
C LEU A 107 6.05 -0.45 30.32
N TYR A 108 5.50 -1.25 29.40
CA TYR A 108 4.51 -2.27 29.76
C TYR A 108 5.05 -3.22 30.85
N LEU A 109 6.25 -3.78 30.67
CA LEU A 109 6.86 -4.68 31.66
C LEU A 109 7.27 -3.98 32.97
N LYS A 110 7.50 -2.66 32.96
CA LYS A 110 7.73 -1.87 34.17
C LYS A 110 6.46 -1.76 35.02
N TYR A 111 5.31 -1.49 34.39
CA TYR A 111 4.04 -1.28 35.10
C TYR A 111 3.25 -2.58 35.35
N SER A 112 3.44 -3.60 34.51
CA SER A 112 2.76 -4.90 34.62
C SER A 112 3.73 -6.07 34.34
N PRO A 113 4.76 -6.28 35.19
CA PRO A 113 5.80 -7.30 34.98
C PRO A 113 5.28 -8.74 34.93
N ASN A 114 4.14 -8.98 35.58
CA ASN A 114 3.46 -10.27 35.74
C ASN A 114 2.04 -10.29 35.12
N GLY A 115 1.66 -9.28 34.33
CA GLY A 115 0.35 -9.27 33.67
C GLY A 115 0.24 -10.29 32.53
N ASP A 116 -0.99 -10.52 32.05
CA ASP A 116 -1.31 -11.57 31.07
C ASP A 116 -0.50 -11.46 29.76
N LEU A 117 -0.11 -10.24 29.37
CA LEU A 117 0.67 -9.98 28.16
C LEU A 117 2.19 -10.00 28.42
N ALA A 118 2.67 -10.25 29.65
CA ALA A 118 4.10 -10.23 30.00
C ALA A 118 4.94 -11.23 29.20
N ALA A 119 4.44 -12.45 28.99
CA ALA A 119 5.10 -13.44 28.15
C ALA A 119 5.18 -12.97 26.67
N LYS A 120 4.07 -12.44 26.15
CA LYS A 120 3.97 -11.93 24.77
C LYS A 120 4.84 -10.69 24.54
N ALA A 121 4.92 -9.78 25.52
CA ALA A 121 5.80 -8.62 25.48
C ALA A 121 7.28 -9.05 25.47
N LYS A 122 7.69 -9.99 26.34
CA LYS A 122 9.05 -10.56 26.37
C LYS A 122 9.40 -11.25 25.04
N GLN A 123 8.45 -11.94 24.40
CA GLN A 123 8.63 -12.53 23.06
C GLN A 123 8.79 -11.45 21.98
N ASN A 124 7.93 -10.43 21.98
CA ASN A 124 7.97 -9.34 21.00
C ASN A 124 9.24 -8.51 21.13
N ILE A 125 9.72 -8.24 22.36
CA ILE A 125 11.03 -7.60 22.61
C ILE A 125 12.15 -8.37 21.90
N LYS A 126 12.25 -9.70 22.07
CA LYS A 126 13.28 -10.52 21.41
C LYS A 126 13.21 -10.43 19.88
N ALA A 127 12.00 -10.38 19.31
CA ALA A 127 11.82 -10.24 17.87
C ALA A 127 12.25 -8.86 17.36
N VAL A 128 11.94 -7.79 18.09
CA VAL A 128 12.36 -6.42 17.80
C VAL A 128 13.88 -6.25 17.94
N GLU A 129 14.47 -6.81 19.01
CA GLU A 129 15.92 -6.78 19.25
C GLU A 129 16.70 -7.53 18.15
N ALA A 130 16.14 -8.61 17.58
CA ALA A 130 16.74 -9.30 16.44
C ALA A 130 16.78 -8.42 15.17
N ARG A 131 15.77 -7.57 14.93
CA ARG A 131 15.71 -6.61 13.81
C ARG A 131 16.64 -5.41 14.00
N LEU A 132 16.93 -5.06 15.25
CA LEU A 132 17.82 -3.95 15.60
C LEU A 132 19.32 -4.31 15.59
N ARG A 133 19.68 -5.56 15.29
CA ARG A 133 21.09 -5.98 15.15
C ARG A 133 21.78 -5.18 14.02
N PRO A 134 23.11 -4.96 14.13
CA PRO A 134 23.90 -4.32 13.08
C PRO A 134 23.91 -5.16 11.81
#